data_AF-A0A8C8RJ41-F1
#
_entry.id   AF-A0A8C8RJ41-F1
#
_cell.length_a   1.000
_cell.length_b   1.000
_cell.length_c   1.000
_cell.angle_alpha   90.00
_cell.angle_beta   90.00
_cell.angle_gamma   90.00
#
_symmetry.space_group_name_H-M   'P 1'
#
loop_
_entity.id
_entity.type
_entity.pdbx_description
1 polymer ?
#
loop_
_entity_poly.entity_id
_entity_poly.type
_entity_poly.pdbx_seq_one_letter_code
_entity_poly.pdbx_strand_id
1 'polypeptide(L)'
;MAAALLGRALAAFPSARHILRTTYSVEKWFSKQISSGNSPKPPLTAYIRFVKDQQPVFRKQSPDLGILEITKKIAHAWKELPASEKQLYEAAAEVDRQAYKEELALYQAQLSPTERVALKEEKRQKQAKRRAYKKKRETTVLGKPKRPRSSFNIFMAEHFQEAKGISGQAKMKNLFEEWKNLSSSQKQTYVQLAEDDKVRYENEMKLWEEQMVEVGREDLIRFKSKHKKSTTAKKNSEKSLKEKS
;
A
#
# COMPACT_ATOMS: atom_id res chain seq x y z
N MET A 1 -3.27 -42.38 36.69
CA MET A 1 -3.36 -41.71 38.01
C MET A 1 -2.55 -40.42 37.86
N ALA A 2 -3.07 -39.19 37.74
CA ALA A 2 -4.35 -38.63 38.12
C ALA A 2 -4.85 -37.63 37.06
N ALA A 3 -6.18 -37.52 36.97
CA ALA A 3 -6.93 -36.63 36.09
C ALA A 3 -7.12 -35.25 36.73
N ALA A 4 -7.17 -34.21 35.90
CA ALA A 4 -7.76 -32.92 36.28
C ALA A 4 -8.53 -32.34 35.08
N LEU A 5 -9.82 -32.67 35.05
CA LEU A 5 -10.86 -32.08 34.22
C LEU A 5 -11.42 -30.86 34.96
N LEU A 6 -11.36 -29.66 34.39
CA LEU A 6 -12.30 -28.58 34.73
C LEU A 6 -12.56 -27.63 33.53
N GLY A 7 -13.73 -27.84 32.91
CA GLY A 7 -14.73 -26.79 32.72
C GLY A 7 -14.42 -25.62 31.79
N ARG A 8 -14.70 -25.81 30.49
CA ARG A 8 -15.09 -24.71 29.60
C ARG A 8 -16.39 -24.08 30.10
N ALA A 9 -16.35 -22.84 30.56
CA ALA A 9 -17.53 -22.01 30.75
C ALA A 9 -17.63 -20.99 29.60
N LEU A 10 -18.64 -21.16 28.74
CA LEU A 10 -19.03 -20.21 27.71
C LEU A 10 -19.78 -19.05 28.37
N ALA A 11 -19.10 -17.94 28.64
CA ALA A 11 -19.77 -16.67 28.94
C ALA A 11 -20.05 -15.94 27.62
N ALA A 12 -21.27 -16.10 27.11
CA ALA A 12 -21.82 -15.29 26.03
C ALA A 12 -22.12 -13.88 26.55
N PHE A 13 -21.16 -12.96 26.39
CA PHE A 13 -21.45 -11.53 26.46
C PHE A 13 -21.55 -11.00 25.02
N PRO A 14 -22.75 -10.61 24.55
CA PRO A 14 -22.84 -9.76 23.36
C PRO A 14 -22.39 -8.37 23.78
N SER A 15 -21.08 -8.15 23.86
CA SER A 15 -20.51 -6.81 23.94
C SER A 15 -20.73 -6.18 22.57
N ALA A 16 -21.90 -5.53 22.44
CA ALA A 16 -22.17 -4.52 21.44
C ALA A 16 -21.16 -3.38 21.61
N ARG A 17 -19.92 -3.63 21.18
CA ARG A 17 -18.96 -2.57 20.92
C ARG A 17 -19.46 -1.90 19.66
N HIS A 18 -20.25 -0.86 19.88
CA HIS A 18 -20.50 0.23 18.96
C HIS A 18 -19.38 0.28 17.91
N ILE A 19 -19.74 -0.04 16.68
CA ILE A 19 -18.99 0.42 15.53
C ILE A 19 -18.95 1.93 15.73
N LEU A 20 -17.81 2.44 16.21
CA LEU A 20 -17.47 3.83 16.08
C LEU A 20 -17.41 4.05 14.57
N ARG A 21 -18.59 4.32 13.99
CA ARG A 21 -18.78 4.68 12.60
C ARG A 21 -18.17 6.06 12.49
N THR A 22 -16.84 6.07 12.37
CA THR A 22 -16.07 7.27 12.09
C THR A 22 -16.83 8.02 11.01
N THR A 23 -17.27 9.24 11.34
CA THR A 23 -17.97 10.10 10.41
C THR A 23 -16.97 10.48 9.34
N TYR A 24 -16.88 9.60 8.34
CA TYR A 24 -16.02 9.74 7.18
C TYR A 24 -16.57 10.91 6.38
N SER A 25 -16.05 12.10 6.67
CA SER A 25 -16.40 13.33 5.95
C SER A 25 -15.90 13.20 4.51
N VAL A 26 -16.79 13.47 3.54
CA VAL A 26 -16.48 13.65 2.10
C VAL A 26 -15.22 14.51 1.93
N GLU A 27 -15.16 15.56 2.74
CA GLU A 27 -14.07 16.51 2.79
C GLU A 27 -12.75 15.82 3.09
N LYS A 28 -12.68 14.86 4.03
CA LYS A 28 -11.44 14.14 4.33
C LYS A 28 -11.03 13.14 3.24
N TRP A 29 -11.97 12.63 2.44
CA TRP A 29 -11.67 11.70 1.35
C TRP A 29 -11.12 12.41 0.12
N PHE A 30 -11.75 13.52 -0.28
CA PHE A 30 -11.32 14.33 -1.43
C PHE A 30 -10.25 15.36 -1.07
N SER A 31 -10.13 15.75 0.19
CA SER A 31 -9.06 16.64 0.68
C SER A 31 -7.81 15.87 1.11
N LYS A 32 -7.70 14.55 0.94
CA LYS A 32 -6.43 13.82 1.20
C LYS A 32 -5.25 14.27 0.30
N GLN A 33 -5.48 15.21 -0.62
CA GLN A 33 -4.44 15.94 -1.33
C GLN A 33 -3.83 17.13 -0.56
N ILE A 34 -4.33 17.47 0.64
CA ILE A 34 -3.85 18.60 1.47
C ILE A 34 -2.32 18.57 1.55
N SER A 35 -1.71 19.56 0.91
CA SER A 35 -0.29 19.81 0.91
C SER A 35 0.15 20.30 2.28
N SER A 36 1.35 19.90 2.68
CA SER A 36 2.22 20.58 3.63
C SER A 36 2.30 22.09 3.29
N GLY A 37 2.08 22.94 4.29
CA GLY A 37 2.49 24.35 4.31
C GLY A 37 1.90 25.26 3.23
N ASN A 38 0.93 26.10 3.62
CA ASN A 38 0.50 27.36 2.97
C ASN A 38 0.14 27.35 1.46
N SER A 39 0.22 26.21 0.76
CA SER A 39 -0.12 26.13 -0.64
C SER A 39 -1.64 26.14 -0.85
N PRO A 40 -2.16 27.00 -1.74
CA PRO A 40 -3.56 27.02 -2.11
C PRO A 40 -4.07 25.62 -2.49
N LYS A 41 -5.25 25.25 -2.00
CA LYS A 41 -5.85 23.93 -2.26
C LYS A 41 -6.69 23.97 -3.54
N PRO A 42 -6.60 22.94 -4.41
CA PRO A 42 -7.43 22.91 -5.60
C PRO A 42 -8.92 22.86 -5.20
N PRO A 43 -9.80 23.64 -5.87
CA PRO A 43 -11.21 23.71 -5.53
C PRO A 43 -11.95 22.44 -5.95
N LEU A 44 -13.13 22.23 -5.37
CA LEU A 44 -13.98 21.09 -5.71
C LEU A 44 -14.58 21.27 -7.11
N THR A 45 -14.56 20.19 -7.90
CA THR A 45 -15.27 20.13 -9.19
C THR A 45 -16.79 20.06 -8.98
N ALA A 46 -17.56 20.36 -10.03
CA ALA A 46 -19.03 20.36 -10.00
C ALA A 46 -19.61 19.07 -9.39
N TYR A 47 -19.14 17.91 -9.87
CA TYR A 47 -19.56 16.62 -9.34
C TYR A 47 -19.20 16.44 -7.86
N ILE A 48 -17.99 16.85 -7.43
CA ILE A 48 -17.60 16.68 -6.03
C ILE A 48 -18.37 17.62 -5.10
N ARG A 49 -18.80 18.80 -5.57
CA ARG A 49 -19.75 19.66 -4.86
C ARG A 49 -21.09 18.95 -4.68
N PHE A 50 -21.64 18.40 -5.75
CA PHE A 50 -22.87 17.62 -5.67
C PHE A 50 -22.72 16.43 -4.71
N VAL A 51 -21.60 15.70 -4.73
CA VAL A 51 -21.33 14.62 -3.77
C VAL A 51 -21.28 15.15 -2.33
N LYS A 52 -20.68 16.32 -2.09
CA LYS A 52 -20.63 16.96 -0.76
C LYS A 52 -22.03 17.25 -0.22
N ASP A 53 -22.91 17.76 -1.07
CA ASP A 53 -24.28 18.14 -0.70
C ASP A 53 -25.18 16.91 -0.52
N GLN A 54 -25.08 15.93 -1.43
CA GLN A 54 -25.97 14.77 -1.46
C GLN A 54 -25.55 13.65 -0.51
N GLN A 55 -24.26 13.48 -0.21
CA GLN A 55 -23.82 12.41 0.69
C GLN A 55 -24.52 12.39 2.06
N PRO A 56 -24.68 13.53 2.79
CA PRO A 56 -25.40 13.50 4.06
C PRO A 56 -26.88 13.12 3.89
N VAL A 57 -27.51 13.51 2.78
CA VAL A 57 -28.92 13.16 2.48
C VAL A 57 -29.06 11.65 2.28
N PHE A 58 -28.27 11.06 1.39
CA PHE A 58 -28.30 9.62 1.13
C PHE A 58 -27.90 8.80 2.37
N ARG A 59 -26.98 9.31 3.21
CA ARG A 59 -26.61 8.65 4.46
C ARG A 59 -27.75 8.66 5.48
N LYS A 60 -28.54 9.73 5.56
CA LYS A 60 -29.73 9.80 6.42
C LYS A 60 -30.85 8.89 5.92
N GLN A 61 -31.07 8.84 4.61
CA GLN A 61 -32.09 7.99 3.98
C GLN A 61 -31.73 6.50 4.02
N SER A 62 -30.45 6.17 4.03
CA SER A 62 -29.97 4.79 4.03
C SER A 62 -28.84 4.62 5.05
N PRO A 63 -29.17 4.64 6.37
CA PRO A 63 -28.16 4.55 7.42
C PRO A 63 -27.41 3.22 7.40
N ASP A 64 -28.04 2.14 6.92
CA ASP A 64 -27.46 0.79 6.90
C ASP A 64 -26.50 0.56 5.71
N LEU A 65 -26.59 1.38 4.67
CA LEU A 65 -25.75 1.20 3.49
C LEU A 65 -24.30 1.62 3.74
N GLY A 66 -23.40 0.84 3.14
CA GLY A 66 -21.98 1.15 3.07
C GLY A 66 -21.70 2.39 2.22
N ILE A 67 -20.61 3.09 2.52
CA ILE A 67 -20.21 4.32 1.84
C ILE A 67 -20.03 4.15 0.31
N LEU A 68 -19.57 2.97 -0.12
CA LEU A 68 -19.37 2.67 -1.53
C LEU A 68 -20.71 2.60 -2.28
N GLU A 69 -21.73 1.98 -1.68
CA GLU A 69 -23.07 1.91 -2.26
C GLU A 69 -23.74 3.28 -2.28
N ILE A 70 -23.59 4.06 -1.22
CA ILE A 70 -24.04 5.47 -1.19
C ILE A 70 -23.38 6.28 -2.31
N THR A 71 -22.07 6.12 -2.51
CA THR A 71 -21.33 6.84 -3.55
C THR A 71 -21.75 6.41 -4.96
N LYS A 72 -22.05 5.13 -5.18
CA LYS A 72 -22.63 4.64 -6.46
C LYS A 72 -24.01 5.26 -6.72
N LYS A 73 -24.88 5.32 -5.71
CA LYS A 73 -26.20 5.97 -5.82
C LYS A 73 -26.08 7.47 -6.18
N ILE A 74 -25.16 8.19 -5.53
CA ILE A 74 -24.91 9.61 -5.85
C ILE A 74 -24.36 9.75 -7.27
N ALA A 75 -23.45 8.87 -7.70
CA ALA A 75 -22.92 8.89 -9.06
C ALA A 75 -24.02 8.66 -10.11
N HIS A 76 -25.01 7.81 -9.80
CA HIS A 76 -26.18 7.62 -10.64
C HIS A 76 -27.06 8.87 -10.67
N ALA A 77 -27.40 9.43 -9.51
CA ALA A 77 -28.20 10.65 -9.41
C ALA A 77 -27.56 11.82 -10.16
N TRP A 78 -26.23 11.96 -10.12
CA TRP A 78 -25.52 12.95 -10.92
C TRP A 78 -25.69 12.73 -12.42
N LYS A 79 -25.68 11.48 -12.90
CA LYS A 79 -25.89 11.20 -14.34
C LYS A 79 -27.29 11.59 -14.79
N GLU A 80 -28.30 11.30 -13.98
CA GLU A 80 -29.71 11.60 -14.24
C GLU A 80 -30.07 13.08 -14.04
N LEU A 81 -29.24 13.84 -13.33
CA LEU A 81 -29.50 15.25 -13.02
C LEU A 81 -29.71 16.08 -14.30
N PRO A 82 -30.76 16.92 -14.38
CA PRO A 82 -30.99 17.80 -15.52
C PRO A 82 -29.79 18.70 -15.82
N ALA A 83 -29.61 19.07 -17.10
CA ALA A 83 -28.52 19.93 -17.52
C ALA A 83 -28.55 21.30 -16.82
N SER A 84 -29.73 21.85 -16.56
CA SER A 84 -29.93 23.11 -15.84
C SER A 84 -29.37 23.06 -14.41
N GLU A 85 -29.63 21.99 -13.68
CA GLU A 85 -29.12 21.81 -12.31
C GLU A 85 -27.63 21.51 -12.29
N LYS A 86 -27.13 20.72 -13.24
CA LYS A 86 -25.68 20.50 -13.43
C LYS A 86 -24.94 21.80 -13.68
N GLN A 87 -25.51 22.68 -14.51
CA GLN A 87 -24.91 23.98 -14.85
C GLN A 87 -24.71 24.86 -13.62
N LEU A 88 -25.60 24.83 -12.62
CA LEU A 88 -25.42 25.57 -11.37
C LEU A 88 -24.13 25.12 -10.64
N TYR A 89 -23.92 23.81 -10.56
CA TYR A 89 -22.71 23.25 -9.96
C TYR A 89 -21.46 23.54 -10.79
N GLU A 90 -21.55 23.54 -12.11
CA GLU A 90 -20.45 23.85 -13.02
C GLU A 90 -20.04 25.31 -12.94
N ALA A 91 -21.01 26.23 -12.92
CA ALA A 91 -20.79 27.66 -12.75
C ALA A 91 -20.11 27.96 -11.40
N ALA A 92 -20.66 27.43 -10.30
CA ALA A 92 -20.05 27.57 -8.98
C ALA A 92 -18.63 26.98 -8.93
N ALA A 93 -18.40 25.85 -9.61
CA ALA A 93 -17.07 25.27 -9.70
C ALA A 93 -16.11 26.08 -10.57
N GLU A 94 -16.58 26.80 -11.59
CA GLU A 94 -15.75 27.68 -12.43
C GLU A 94 -15.31 28.93 -11.65
N VAL A 95 -16.22 29.55 -10.90
CA VAL A 95 -15.88 30.70 -10.04
C VAL A 95 -14.74 30.33 -9.08
N ASP A 96 -14.86 29.21 -8.37
CA ASP A 96 -13.83 28.78 -7.44
C ASP A 96 -12.53 28.35 -8.15
N ARG A 97 -12.62 27.84 -9.39
CA ARG A 97 -11.43 27.57 -10.23
C ARG A 97 -10.70 28.85 -10.60
N GLN A 98 -11.41 29.93 -10.89
CA GLN A 98 -10.82 31.23 -11.22
C GLN A 98 -10.15 31.85 -9.99
N ALA A 99 -10.86 31.91 -8.86
CA ALA A 99 -10.30 32.39 -7.59
C ALA A 99 -9.05 31.59 -7.18
N TYR A 100 -9.05 30.26 -7.36
CA TYR A 100 -7.89 29.43 -7.09
C TYR A 100 -6.69 29.74 -8.00
N LYS A 101 -6.92 30.03 -9.29
CA LYS A 101 -5.83 30.38 -10.21
C LYS A 101 -5.14 31.66 -9.76
N GLU A 102 -5.90 32.65 -9.33
CA GLU A 102 -5.39 33.92 -8.82
C GLU A 102 -4.61 33.71 -7.51
N GLU A 103 -5.20 32.99 -6.54
CA GLU A 103 -4.55 32.65 -5.27
C GLU A 103 -3.24 31.88 -5.49
N LEU A 104 -3.25 30.92 -6.42
CA LEU A 104 -2.07 30.13 -6.77
C LEU A 104 -0.98 30.98 -7.43
N ALA A 105 -1.35 31.93 -8.28
CA ALA A 105 -0.40 32.85 -8.91
C ALA A 105 0.28 33.75 -7.87
N LEU A 106 -0.51 34.32 -6.95
CA LEU A 106 0.01 35.12 -5.83
C LEU A 106 0.94 34.30 -4.93
N TYR A 107 0.51 33.09 -4.56
CA TYR A 107 1.34 32.18 -3.78
C TYR A 107 2.66 31.87 -4.49
N GLN A 108 2.62 31.54 -5.78
CA GLN A 108 3.84 31.26 -6.55
C GLN A 108 4.77 32.47 -6.65
N ALA A 109 4.23 33.68 -6.77
CA ALA A 109 4.99 34.91 -6.79
C ALA A 109 5.69 35.18 -5.45
N GLN A 110 5.05 34.86 -4.32
CA GLN A 110 5.60 35.03 -2.97
C GLN A 110 6.69 34.01 -2.59
N LEU A 111 6.76 32.86 -3.26
CA LEU A 111 7.73 31.82 -2.93
C LEU A 111 9.17 32.21 -3.30
N SER A 112 10.07 32.06 -2.32
CA SER A 112 11.51 32.20 -2.53
C SER A 112 12.08 31.06 -3.41
N PRO A 113 13.24 31.25 -4.05
CA PRO A 113 13.87 30.19 -4.85
C PRO A 113 14.14 28.89 -4.07
N THR A 114 14.52 28.99 -2.80
CA THR A 114 14.80 27.83 -1.93
C THR A 114 13.53 27.06 -1.60
N GLU A 115 12.43 27.74 -1.28
CA GLU A 115 11.12 27.11 -1.05
C GLU A 115 10.59 26.43 -2.32
N ARG A 116 10.76 27.06 -3.50
CA ARG A 116 10.38 26.45 -4.79
C ARG A 116 11.11 25.13 -5.03
N VAL A 117 12.41 25.06 -4.72
CA VAL A 117 13.20 23.82 -4.84
C VAL A 117 12.73 22.78 -3.81
N ALA A 118 12.52 23.18 -2.56
CA ALA A 118 12.03 22.28 -1.52
C ALA A 118 10.65 21.67 -1.87
N LEU A 119 9.71 22.47 -2.38
CA LEU A 119 8.39 22.01 -2.83
C LEU A 119 8.48 21.05 -4.03
N LYS A 120 9.39 21.31 -4.99
CA LYS A 120 9.65 20.39 -6.10
C LYS A 120 10.19 19.06 -5.60
N GLU A 121 11.11 19.09 -4.64
CA GLU A 121 11.68 17.89 -4.04
C GLU A 121 10.64 17.08 -3.27
N GLU A 122 9.83 17.73 -2.44
CA GLU A 122 8.75 17.08 -1.70
C GLU A 122 7.75 16.40 -2.66
N LYS A 123 7.35 17.10 -3.74
CA LYS A 123 6.49 16.53 -4.79
C LYS A 123 7.14 15.30 -5.42
N ARG A 124 8.43 15.36 -5.75
CA ARG A 124 9.21 14.24 -6.30
C ARG A 124 9.21 13.04 -5.34
N GLN A 125 9.48 13.27 -4.05
CA GLN A 125 9.48 12.23 -3.02
C GLN A 125 8.10 11.61 -2.83
N LYS A 126 7.04 12.42 -2.76
CA LYS A 126 5.64 11.94 -2.65
C LYS A 126 5.24 11.08 -3.86
N GLN A 127 5.63 11.49 -5.06
CA GLN A 127 5.40 10.72 -6.28
C GLN A 127 6.20 9.41 -6.28
N ALA A 128 7.48 9.45 -5.92
CA ALA A 128 8.34 8.26 -5.81
C ALA A 128 7.76 7.25 -4.79
N LYS A 129 7.32 7.72 -3.63
CA LYS A 129 6.64 6.91 -2.60
C LYS A 129 5.36 6.26 -3.14
N ARG A 130 4.51 7.03 -3.84
CA ARG A 130 3.29 6.51 -4.48
C ARG A 130 3.60 5.44 -5.53
N ARG A 131 4.59 5.67 -6.39
CA ARG A 131 5.05 4.70 -7.42
C ARG A 131 5.61 3.42 -6.77
N ALA A 132 6.44 3.56 -5.74
CA ALA A 132 6.98 2.44 -4.98
C ALA A 132 5.88 1.61 -4.31
N TYR A 133 4.88 2.26 -3.72
CA TYR A 133 3.73 1.57 -3.12
C TYR A 133 2.88 0.83 -4.17
N LYS A 134 2.60 1.45 -5.32
CA LYS A 134 1.88 0.81 -6.43
C LYS A 134 2.63 -0.43 -6.94
N LYS A 135 3.94 -0.28 -7.19
CA LYS A 135 4.81 -1.40 -7.61
C LYS A 135 4.83 -2.51 -6.57
N LYS A 136 4.93 -2.18 -5.28
CA LYS A 136 4.87 -3.18 -4.20
C LYS A 136 3.54 -3.94 -4.22
N ARG A 137 2.40 -3.24 -4.25
CA ARG A 137 1.07 -3.87 -4.33
C ARG A 137 0.94 -4.79 -5.53
N GLU A 138 1.35 -4.32 -6.71
CA GLU A 138 1.35 -5.11 -7.93
C GLU A 138 2.17 -6.40 -7.77
N THR A 139 3.41 -6.30 -7.30
CA THR A 139 4.25 -7.50 -7.08
C THR A 139 3.68 -8.44 -6.01
N THR A 140 2.98 -7.91 -5.01
CA THR A 140 2.29 -8.73 -3.99
C THR A 140 1.09 -9.47 -4.59
N VAL A 141 0.30 -8.81 -5.44
CA VAL A 141 -0.83 -9.44 -6.15
C VAL A 141 -0.34 -10.53 -7.11
N LEU A 142 0.81 -10.31 -7.76
CA LEU A 142 1.47 -11.31 -8.61
C LEU A 142 2.17 -12.43 -7.82
N GLY A 143 1.98 -12.51 -6.50
CA GLY A 143 2.53 -13.60 -5.68
C GLY A 143 4.05 -13.61 -5.59
N LYS A 144 4.72 -12.46 -5.75
CA LYS A 144 6.19 -12.40 -5.72
C LYS A 144 6.74 -12.98 -4.40
N PRO A 145 7.66 -13.97 -4.46
CA PRO A 145 8.26 -14.58 -3.27
C PRO A 145 8.84 -13.57 -2.30
N LYS A 146 8.62 -13.79 -1.00
CA LYS A 146 9.23 -12.98 0.07
C LYS A 146 10.72 -13.27 0.13
N ARG A 147 11.50 -12.22 0.39
CA ARG A 147 12.95 -12.29 0.57
C ARG A 147 13.34 -13.34 1.62
N PRO A 148 14.52 -13.95 1.48
CA PRO A 148 14.97 -14.94 2.44
C PRO A 148 15.14 -14.30 3.82
N ARG A 149 14.74 -15.02 4.86
CA ARG A 149 14.84 -14.59 6.25
C ARG A 149 16.28 -14.75 6.74
N SER A 150 16.78 -13.75 7.47
CA SER A 150 18.06 -13.90 8.17
C SER A 150 17.91 -14.79 9.39
N SER A 151 19.02 -15.33 9.90
CA SER A 151 19.05 -16.12 11.14
C SER A 151 18.39 -15.39 12.31
N PHE A 152 18.69 -14.09 12.45
CA PHE A 152 18.04 -13.22 13.44
C PHE A 152 16.53 -13.02 13.17
N ASN A 153 16.08 -12.92 11.91
CA ASN A 153 14.65 -12.83 11.62
C ASN A 153 13.88 -14.10 12.02
N ILE A 154 14.50 -15.27 11.88
CA ILE A 154 13.91 -16.55 12.28
C ILE A 154 13.83 -16.63 13.80
N PHE A 155 14.93 -16.36 14.49
CA PHE A 155 14.96 -16.25 15.96
C PHE A 155 13.91 -15.26 16.46
N MET A 156 13.86 -14.04 15.91
CA MET A 156 12.85 -13.07 16.31
C MET A 156 11.44 -13.59 16.11
N ALA A 157 11.14 -14.25 14.99
CA ALA A 157 9.79 -14.75 14.72
C ALA A 157 9.35 -15.82 15.73
N GLU A 158 10.27 -16.65 16.20
CA GLU A 158 10.04 -17.69 17.21
C GLU A 158 9.83 -17.07 18.60
N HIS A 159 10.69 -16.13 18.99
CA HIS A 159 10.72 -15.60 20.36
C HIS A 159 9.87 -14.34 20.59
N PHE A 160 9.28 -13.73 19.54
CA PHE A 160 8.57 -12.44 19.67
C PHE A 160 7.31 -12.49 20.56
N GLN A 161 6.61 -13.61 20.59
CA GLN A 161 5.41 -13.75 21.41
C GLN A 161 5.76 -13.75 22.89
N GLU A 162 6.80 -14.49 23.26
CA GLU A 162 7.28 -14.70 24.63
C GLU A 162 8.20 -13.58 25.13
N ALA A 163 8.72 -12.76 24.22
CA ALA A 163 9.59 -11.64 24.56
C ALA A 163 8.97 -10.70 25.60
N LYS A 164 9.80 -10.33 26.58
CA LYS A 164 9.43 -9.40 27.65
C LYS A 164 9.21 -8.00 27.08
N GLY A 165 8.13 -7.33 27.50
CA GLY A 165 7.84 -5.94 27.13
C GLY A 165 6.39 -5.73 26.71
N ILE A 166 5.82 -4.61 27.15
CA ILE A 166 4.42 -4.25 26.87
C ILE A 166 4.29 -3.71 25.44
N SER A 167 5.32 -3.02 24.94
CA SER A 167 5.37 -2.50 23.57
C SER A 167 6.21 -3.39 22.66
N GLY A 168 5.85 -3.45 21.37
CA GLY A 168 6.64 -4.18 20.37
C GLY A 168 8.08 -3.68 20.24
N GLN A 169 8.32 -2.39 20.50
CA GLN A 169 9.66 -1.80 20.53
C GLN A 169 10.48 -2.32 21.72
N ALA A 170 9.88 -2.41 22.91
CA ALA A 170 10.56 -2.96 24.09
C ALA A 170 10.89 -4.46 23.89
N LYS A 171 9.94 -5.23 23.36
CA LYS A 171 10.16 -6.64 22.98
C LYS A 171 11.33 -6.78 22.00
N MET A 172 11.37 -5.95 20.96
CA MET A 172 12.43 -5.99 19.95
C MET A 172 13.82 -5.69 20.55
N LYS A 173 13.90 -4.72 21.47
CA LYS A 173 15.15 -4.38 22.16
C LYS A 173 15.65 -5.55 23.01
N ASN A 174 14.76 -6.22 23.74
CA ASN A 174 15.11 -7.36 24.57
C ASN A 174 15.57 -8.56 23.73
N LEU A 175 14.85 -8.90 22.65
CA LEU A 175 15.25 -9.95 21.72
C LEU A 175 16.61 -9.69 21.07
N PHE A 176 16.93 -8.43 20.79
CA PHE A 176 18.23 -8.10 20.24
C PHE A 176 19.37 -8.37 21.24
N GLU A 177 19.16 -8.08 22.53
CA GLU A 177 20.12 -8.39 23.58
C GLU A 177 20.20 -9.90 23.86
N GLU A 178 19.08 -10.61 23.86
CA GLU A 178 19.06 -12.08 23.94
C GLU A 178 19.84 -12.71 22.78
N TRP A 179 19.60 -12.26 21.55
CA TRP A 179 20.33 -12.72 20.37
C TRP A 179 21.84 -12.48 20.48
N LYS A 180 22.28 -11.32 20.98
CA LYS A 180 23.71 -11.06 21.21
C LYS A 180 24.32 -12.07 22.17
N ASN A 181 23.62 -12.37 23.25
CA ASN A 181 24.08 -13.25 24.33
C ASN A 181 23.99 -14.74 24.01
N LEU A 182 23.29 -15.15 22.95
CA LEU A 182 23.28 -16.55 22.49
C LEU A 182 24.68 -17.04 22.13
N SER A 183 24.97 -18.29 22.48
CA SER A 183 26.22 -18.95 22.12
C SER A 183 26.33 -19.16 20.60
N SER A 184 27.55 -19.41 20.12
CA SER A 184 27.78 -19.76 18.72
C SER A 184 27.01 -21.01 18.30
N SER A 185 26.93 -22.03 19.16
CA SER A 185 26.20 -23.27 18.90
C SER A 185 24.70 -23.04 18.77
N GLN A 186 24.10 -22.22 19.64
CA GLN A 186 22.67 -21.87 19.55
C GLN A 186 22.37 -21.05 18.30
N LYS A 187 23.25 -20.09 17.95
CA LYS A 187 23.14 -19.31 16.71
C LYS A 187 23.27 -20.18 15.47
N GLN A 188 24.05 -21.26 15.53
CA GLN A 188 24.28 -22.14 14.38
C GLN A 188 22.99 -22.79 13.87
N THR A 189 22.07 -23.17 14.76
CA THR A 189 20.74 -23.68 14.36
C THR A 189 19.99 -22.66 13.50
N TYR A 190 19.98 -21.39 13.91
CA TYR A 190 19.34 -20.32 13.16
C TYR A 190 20.07 -19.97 11.86
N VAL A 191 21.40 -20.14 11.82
CA VAL A 191 22.19 -20.00 10.60
C VAL A 191 21.78 -21.07 9.59
N GLN A 192 21.67 -22.33 10.01
CA GLN A 192 21.22 -23.42 9.13
C GLN A 192 19.80 -23.17 8.59
N LEU A 193 18.84 -22.79 9.46
CA LEU A 193 17.49 -22.45 9.03
C LEU A 193 17.46 -21.27 8.04
N ALA A 194 18.38 -20.31 8.16
CA ALA A 194 18.50 -19.20 7.22
C ALA A 194 19.08 -19.65 5.87
N GLU A 195 20.02 -20.60 5.85
CA GLU A 195 20.50 -21.20 4.59
C GLU A 195 19.37 -21.98 3.89
N ASP A 196 18.57 -22.75 4.62
CA ASP A 196 17.42 -23.46 4.05
C ASP A 196 16.38 -22.48 3.46
N ASP A 197 16.13 -21.36 4.14
CA ASP A 197 15.21 -20.32 3.64
C ASP A 197 15.75 -19.60 2.39
N LYS A 198 17.08 -19.53 2.20
CA LYS A 198 17.68 -19.07 0.94
C LYS A 198 17.38 -20.05 -0.19
N VAL A 199 17.55 -21.36 0.04
CA VAL A 199 17.24 -22.38 -0.98
C VAL A 199 15.77 -22.32 -1.37
N ARG A 200 14.87 -22.24 -0.38
CA ARG A 200 13.42 -22.00 -0.61
C ARG A 200 13.19 -20.79 -1.51
N TYR A 201 13.76 -19.63 -1.15
CA TYR A 201 13.60 -18.39 -1.91
C TYR A 201 14.12 -18.52 -3.34
N GLU A 202 15.27 -19.17 -3.56
CA GLU A 202 15.83 -19.36 -4.89
C GLU A 202 14.93 -20.20 -5.79
N ASN A 203 14.40 -21.30 -5.27
CA ASN A 203 13.46 -22.17 -5.97
C ASN A 203 12.16 -21.43 -6.31
N GLU A 204 11.54 -20.78 -5.32
CA GLU A 204 10.32 -20.00 -5.54
C GLU A 204 10.54 -18.86 -6.54
N MET A 205 11.67 -18.16 -6.45
CA MET A 205 11.99 -17.07 -7.38
C MET A 205 12.22 -17.55 -8.80
N LYS A 206 12.79 -18.74 -8.99
CA LYS A 206 12.98 -19.32 -10.32
C LYS A 206 11.62 -19.60 -10.97
N LEU A 207 10.74 -20.31 -10.27
CA LEU A 207 9.39 -20.62 -10.75
C LEU A 207 8.57 -19.35 -11.00
N TRP A 208 8.66 -18.37 -10.10
CA TRP A 208 7.96 -17.09 -10.26
C TRP A 208 8.48 -16.31 -11.47
N GLU A 209 9.80 -16.28 -11.71
CA GLU A 209 10.37 -15.63 -12.89
C GLU A 209 9.96 -16.31 -14.19
N GLU A 210 9.85 -17.64 -14.20
CA GLU A 210 9.33 -18.42 -15.34
C GLU A 210 7.87 -18.03 -15.62
N GLN A 211 7.01 -18.02 -14.60
CA GLN A 211 5.62 -17.56 -14.72
C GLN A 211 5.50 -16.12 -15.24
N MET A 212 6.38 -15.20 -14.79
CA MET A 212 6.34 -13.81 -15.28
C MET A 212 6.71 -13.70 -16.76
N VAL A 213 7.52 -14.61 -17.28
CA VAL A 213 7.88 -14.66 -18.72
C VAL A 213 6.66 -15.11 -19.52
N GLU A 214 5.98 -16.16 -19.06
CA GLU A 214 4.78 -16.70 -19.72
C GLU A 214 3.66 -15.66 -19.80
N VAL A 215 3.51 -14.84 -18.77
CA VAL A 215 2.53 -13.73 -18.73
C VAL A 215 3.02 -12.47 -19.47
N GLY A 216 4.22 -12.49 -20.06
CA GLY A 216 4.80 -11.37 -20.80
C GLY A 216 5.29 -10.20 -19.94
N ARG A 217 5.43 -10.41 -18.62
CA ARG A 217 5.88 -9.43 -17.62
C ARG A 217 7.38 -9.55 -17.32
N GLU A 218 8.17 -9.62 -18.39
CA GLU A 218 9.63 -9.74 -18.28
C GLU A 218 10.27 -8.53 -17.58
N ASP A 219 9.61 -7.37 -17.55
CA ASP A 219 10.03 -6.18 -16.80
C ASP A 219 10.31 -6.48 -15.31
N LEU A 220 9.67 -7.50 -14.74
CA LEU A 220 9.72 -7.85 -13.33
C LEU A 220 10.82 -8.86 -12.92
N ILE A 221 11.50 -9.47 -13.90
CA ILE A 221 12.54 -10.47 -13.70
C ILE A 221 13.86 -9.81 -13.27
N ARG A 222 14.66 -10.49 -12.42
CA ARG A 222 15.99 -10.00 -12.03
C ARG A 222 16.93 -9.89 -13.24
N PHE A 223 17.74 -8.83 -13.28
CA PHE A 223 18.68 -8.57 -14.37
C PHE A 223 19.61 -9.76 -14.69
N LYS A 224 20.16 -10.42 -13.65
CA LYS A 224 21.01 -11.62 -13.82
C LYS A 224 20.29 -12.76 -14.55
N SER A 225 19.00 -12.95 -14.27
CA SER A 225 18.16 -13.99 -14.88
C SER A 225 17.86 -13.67 -16.36
N LYS A 226 17.63 -12.38 -16.68
CA LYS A 226 17.46 -11.90 -18.06
C LYS A 226 18.69 -12.17 -18.94
N HIS A 227 19.88 -11.80 -18.46
CA HIS A 227 21.13 -12.02 -19.21
C HIS A 227 21.44 -13.50 -19.41
N LYS A 228 21.21 -14.36 -18.39
CA LYS A 228 21.39 -15.81 -18.53
C LYS A 228 20.46 -16.41 -19.60
N LYS A 229 19.22 -15.93 -19.71
CA LYS A 229 18.30 -16.35 -20.79
C LYS A 229 18.79 -15.89 -22.16
N SER A 230 19.19 -14.62 -22.31
CA SER A 230 19.70 -14.09 -23.58
C SER A 230 20.94 -14.83 -24.08
N THR A 231 21.89 -15.13 -23.20
CA THR A 231 23.10 -15.90 -23.57
C THR A 231 22.78 -17.35 -23.94
N THR A 232 21.82 -17.98 -23.24
CA THR A 232 21.38 -19.35 -23.54
C THR A 232 20.61 -19.41 -24.87
N ALA A 233 19.75 -18.44 -25.14
CA ALA A 233 19.03 -18.33 -26.41
C ALA A 233 20.00 -18.14 -27.59
N LYS A 234 20.99 -17.27 -27.44
CA LYS A 234 22.04 -17.02 -28.46
C LYS A 234 22.88 -18.27 -28.73
N LYS A 235 23.23 -19.03 -27.69
CA LYS A 235 24.00 -20.28 -27.81
C LYS A 235 23.19 -21.39 -28.50
N ASN A 236 21.88 -21.47 -28.23
CA ASN A 236 21.00 -22.44 -28.89
C ASN A 236 20.74 -22.07 -30.36
N SER A 237 20.61 -20.79 -30.70
CA SER A 237 20.47 -20.37 -32.11
C SER A 237 21.75 -20.64 -32.91
N GLU A 238 22.93 -20.34 -32.35
CA GLU A 238 24.23 -20.62 -33.00
C GLU A 238 24.47 -22.13 -33.20
N LYS A 239 24.01 -22.97 -32.26
CA LYS A 239 24.09 -24.41 -32.41
C LYS A 239 23.16 -24.95 -33.51
N SER A 240 21.93 -24.43 -33.61
CA SER A 240 21.00 -24.83 -34.67
C SER A 240 21.42 -24.37 -36.08
N LEU A 241 22.20 -23.28 -36.16
CA LEU A 241 22.77 -22.79 -37.42
C LEU A 241 23.96 -23.66 -37.88
N LYS A 242 24.75 -24.20 -36.93
CA LYS A 242 25.87 -25.10 -37.23
C LYS A 242 25.45 -26.53 -37.57
N GLU A 243 24.29 -26.99 -37.10
CA GLU A 243 23.74 -28.30 -37.46
C GLU A 243 23.01 -28.30 -38.82
N LYS A 244 22.85 -27.12 -39.45
CA LYS A 244 22.21 -26.94 -40.77
C LYS A 244 23.20 -26.57 -41.89
N SER A 245 24.49 -26.45 -41.58
CA SER A 245 25.60 -26.27 -42.54
C SER A 245 26.43 -27.54 -42.60
#